data_AF-A0A9P8WG67-F1
#
_entry.id   AF-A0A9P8WG67-F1
#
_cell.length_a   1.000
_cell.length_b   1.000
_cell.length_c   1.000
_cell.angle_alpha   90.00
_cell.angle_beta   90.00
_cell.angle_gamma   90.00
#
_symmetry.space_group_name_H-M   'P 1'
#
loop_
_entity.id
_entity.type
_entity.pdbx_description
1 polymer ?
#
loop_
_entity_poly.entity_id
_entity_poly.type
_entity_poly.pdbx_seq_one_letter_code
_entity_poly.pdbx_strand_id
1 'polypeptide(L)' 'MISDADLYRLAVFLGSTSMVLIVLYHFLEINADGASNKVEAAKGAPIKKQAAN' A
#
# COMPACT_ATOMS: atom_id res chain seq x y z
N MET A 1 -26.03 9.09 -12.59
CA MET A 1 -25.65 8.02 -11.66
C MET A 1 -24.72 7.10 -12.44
N ILE A 2 -23.52 6.81 -11.94
CA ILE A 2 -22.66 5.81 -12.59
C ILE A 2 -23.38 4.46 -12.56
N SER A 3 -23.31 3.67 -13.63
CA SER A 3 -23.95 2.36 -13.69
C SER A 3 -23.19 1.37 -12.80
N ASP A 4 -23.90 0.44 -12.18
CA ASP A 4 -23.29 -0.66 -11.41
C ASP A 4 -22.28 -1.45 -12.25
N ALA A 5 -22.53 -1.56 -13.56
CA ALA A 5 -21.62 -2.19 -14.50
C ALA A 5 -20.28 -1.46 -14.61
N ASP A 6 -20.29 -0.13 -14.61
CA ASP A 6 -19.07 0.69 -14.69
C ASP A 6 -18.31 0.64 -13.36
N LEU A 7 -19.03 0.66 -12.23
CA LEU A 7 -18.43 0.53 -10.91
C LEU A 7 -17.76 -0.84 -10.72
N TYR A 8 -18.40 -1.91 -11.17
CA TYR A 8 -17.84 -3.26 -11.15
C TYR A 8 -16.58 -3.38 -12.01
N ARG A 9 -16.63 -2.84 -13.24
CA ARG A 9 -15.47 -2.81 -14.15
C ARG A 9 -14.31 -2.03 -13.55
N LEU A 10 -14.58 -0.89 -12.94
CA LEU A 10 -13.57 -0.08 -12.26
C LEU A 10 -12.96 -0.83 -11.08
N ALA A 11 -13.78 -1.51 -10.27
CA ALA A 11 -13.30 -2.29 -9.13
C ALA A 11 -12.37 -3.44 -9.55
N VAL A 12 -12.71 -4.17 -10.60
CA VAL A 12 -11.86 -5.26 -11.13
C VAL A 12 -10.57 -4.70 -11.72
N PHE A 13 -10.65 -3.59 -12.46
CA PHE A 13 -9.48 -2.92 -13.03
C PHE A 13 -8.52 -2.43 -11.93
N LEU A 14 -9.07 -1.74 -10.93
CA LEU A 14 -8.28 -1.19 -9.83
C LEU A 14 -7.70 -2.29 -8.94
N GLY A 15 -8.46 -3.35 -8.66
CA GLY A 15 -8.01 -4.50 -7.88
C GLY A 15 -6.87 -5.27 -8.56
N SER A 16 -6.99 -5.54 -9.86
CA SER A 16 -5.93 -6.19 -10.63
C SER A 16 -4.68 -5.32 -10.77
N THR A 17 -4.86 -4.01 -11.03
CA THR A 17 -3.76 -3.04 -11.06
C THR A 17 -3.05 -2.96 -9.71
N SER A 18 -3.79 -2.96 -8.61
CA SER A 18 -3.25 -2.96 -7.24
C SER A 18 -2.37 -4.18 -6.98
N MET A 19 -2.80 -5.38 -7.37
CA MET A 19 -1.98 -6.60 -7.20
C MET A 19 -0.65 -6.52 -7.95
N VAL A 20 -0.66 -5.98 -9.18
CA VAL A 20 0.56 -5.77 -9.96
C VAL A 20 1.48 -4.75 -9.28
N LEU A 21 0.93 -3.63 -8.79
CA LEU A 21 1.70 -2.58 -8.11
C LEU A 21 2.33 -3.08 -6.80
N ILE A 22 1.62 -3.91 -6.02
CA ILE A 22 2.14 -4.48 -4.77
C ILE A 22 3.33 -5.40 -5.04
N VAL A 23 3.22 -6.29 -6.03
CA VAL A 23 4.32 -7.21 -6.40
C VAL A 23 5.51 -6.41 -6.94
N LEU A 24 5.25 -5.40 -7.79
CA LEU A 24 6.29 -4.53 -8.33
C LEU A 24 7.00 -3.75 -7.22
N TYR A 25 6.28 -3.23 -6.23
CA TYR A 25 6.88 -2.58 -5.05
C TYR A 25 7.84 -3.53 -4.33
N HIS A 26 7.38 -4.75 -4.01
CA HIS A 26 8.21 -5.73 -3.31
C HIS A 26 9.44 -6.13 -4.13
N PHE A 27 9.27 -6.27 -5.44
CA PHE A 27 10.37 -6.52 -6.37
C PHE A 27 11.39 -5.38 -6.35
N LEU A 28 10.96 -4.13 -6.46
CA LEU A 28 11.86 -2.97 -6.43
C LEU A 28 12.55 -2.80 -5.07
N GLU A 29 11.84 -3.04 -3.97
CA GLU A 29 12.37 -2.94 -2.60
C GLU A 29 13.50 -3.95 -2.36
N ILE A 30 13.35 -5.19 -2.82
CA ILE A 30 14.38 -6.23 -2.68
C ILE A 30 15.60 -5.95 -3.55
N ASN A 31 15.40 -5.46 -4.78
CA ASN A 31 16.48 -5.24 -5.74
C ASN A 31 17.17 -3.88 -5.58
N ALA A 32 16.66 -3.00 -4.71
CA ALA A 32 17.32 -1.74 -4.39
C ALA A 32 18.45 -1.98 -3.38
N ASP A 33 19.61 -2.41 -3.88
CA ASP A 33 20.85 -2.59 -3.10
C ASP A 33 21.25 -1.26 -2.42
N GLY A 34 20.84 -1.06 -1.16
CA GLY A 34 21.28 0.05 -0.31
C GLY A 34 20.30 1.21 -0.10
N ALA A 35 19.05 1.15 -0.57
CA ALA A 35 18.02 2.17 -0.27
C ALA A 35 17.21 1.85 0.99
N SER A 36 17.75 1.04 1.89
CA SER A 36 17.16 0.72 3.20
C SER A 36 16.79 2.01 3.94
N ASN A 37 15.50 2.10 4.28
CA ASN A 37 14.90 3.11 5.15
C ASN A 37 14.39 4.39 4.46
N LYS A 38 13.32 4.27 3.65
CA LYS A 38 12.47 5.44 3.32
C LYS A 38 11.01 5.12 3.01
N VAL A 39 10.42 4.11 3.67
CA VAL A 39 8.96 3.88 3.61
C VAL A 39 8.34 3.66 5.00
N GLU A 40 8.96 4.17 6.07
CA GLU A 40 8.30 4.29 7.38
C GLU A 40 7.42 5.55 7.52
N ALA A 41 7.21 6.32 6.43
CA ALA A 41 6.42 7.55 6.48
C ALA A 41 4.90 7.37 6.28
N ALA A 42 4.41 6.14 6.07
CA ALA A 42 2.99 5.86 5.83
C ALA A 42 2.37 4.85 6.83
N LYS A 43 3.08 4.47 7.90
CA LYS A 43 2.50 3.69 8.99
C LYS A 43 2.23 4.63 10.16
N GLY A 44 0.97 4.71 10.55
CA GLY A 44 0.45 5.64 11.55
C GLY A 44 1.25 5.72 12.85
N ALA A 45 1.17 6.89 13.48
CA ALA A 45 1.83 7.28 14.71
C ALA A 45 1.92 6.16 15.78
N PRO A 46 3.04 6.05 16.52
CA PRO A 46 3.11 5.16 17.67
C PRO A 46 2.23 5.71 18.81
N ILE A 47 1.09 5.06 19.08
CA ILE A 47 0.40 5.20 20.36
C ILE A 47 1.31 4.57 21.43
N LYS A 48 2.18 5.37 22.04
CA LYS A 48 2.92 4.99 23.25
C LYS A 48 2.26 5.67 24.45
N LYS A 49 1.15 5.10 24.94
CA LYS A 49 0.64 5.45 26.27
C LYS A 49 1.45 4.66 27.31
N GLN A 50 2.56 5.25 27.75
CA GLN A 50 3.18 4.91 29.03
C GLN A 50 2.17 5.23 30.15
N ALA A 51 1.63 4.20 30.78
CA ALA A 51 1.14 4.26 32.16
C ALA A 51 2.26 3.61 32.99
N ALA A 52 3.14 4.39 33.62
CA ALA A 52 2.96 5.01 34.94
C ALA A 52 2.82 3.94 36.04
N ASN A 53 3.89 3.85 36.84
CA ASN A 53 4.03 3.03 38.05
C ASN A 53 2.91 3.30 39.07
#